data_AF-A0A2E3KMC9-F1
#
_entry.id   AF-A0A2E3KMC9-F1
#
_cell.length_a   1.000
_cell.length_b   1.000
_cell.length_c   1.000
_cell.angle_alpha   90.00
_cell.angle_beta   90.00
_cell.angle_gamma   90.00
#
_symmetry.space_group_name_H-M   'P 1'
#
loop_
_entity.id
_entity.type
_entity.pdbx_description
1 polymer ?
#
loop_
_entity_poly.entity_id
_entity_poly.type
_entity_poly.pdbx_seq_one_letter_code
_entity_poly.pdbx_strand_id
1 'polypeptide(L)'
;MPSSREEVGIEWKSILISAHVESHDGQNLHILRSRIRDGETYEVEAADGIDDEHAEASIFVSEYEIVLKTSCPDKIESDATVMMTFDLEGIMLVQGFTVERESDPPIVIRNIDDGTIVMVTTGDDPIRLHPGSWNLQATAILDGRERTTLIRLTDHGPGREPGEHE
;
A
#
# COMPACT_ATOMS: atom_id res chain seq x y z
N MET A 1 21.12 26.09 -18.90
CA MET A 1 19.67 25.87 -18.98
C MET A 1 19.34 24.75 -18.03
N PRO A 2 18.48 24.94 -17.01
CA PRO A 2 18.04 23.83 -16.20
C PRO A 2 17.06 22.99 -17.02
N SER A 3 17.27 21.68 -17.05
CA SER A 3 16.38 20.71 -17.67
C SER A 3 15.01 20.78 -16.99
N SER A 4 13.95 20.89 -17.80
CA SER A 4 12.58 20.58 -17.40
C SER A 4 12.52 19.13 -16.91
N ARG A 5 12.70 18.93 -15.60
CA ARG A 5 12.09 17.76 -14.96
C ARG A 5 10.61 18.08 -14.99
N GLU A 6 9.87 17.41 -15.88
CA GLU A 6 8.43 17.30 -15.73
C GLU A 6 8.20 16.75 -14.32
N GLU A 7 7.58 17.57 -13.47
CA GLU A 7 6.98 17.11 -12.22
C GLU A 7 5.83 16.18 -12.65
N VAL A 8 6.16 14.89 -12.77
CA VAL A 8 5.19 13.83 -13.02
C VAL A 8 5.52 12.78 -12.00
N GLY A 9 4.77 12.77 -10.90
CA GLY A 9 5.02 11.80 -9.84
C GLY A 9 4.04 11.96 -8.70
N ILE A 10 3.78 10.85 -8.03
CA ILE A 10 2.89 10.77 -6.89
C ILE A 10 3.46 11.62 -5.75
N GLU A 11 2.69 12.54 -5.19
CA GLU A 11 3.12 13.32 -4.03
C GLU A 11 2.75 12.57 -2.74
N TRP A 12 3.74 11.97 -2.11
CA TRP A 12 3.59 11.20 -0.88
C TRP A 12 3.39 12.10 0.35
N LYS A 13 2.32 11.89 1.13
CA LYS A 13 2.02 12.73 2.30
C LYS A 13 2.42 12.10 3.63
N SER A 14 1.80 10.98 4.00
CA SER A 14 2.03 10.34 5.30
C SER A 14 1.71 8.86 5.29
N ILE A 15 2.47 8.11 6.08
CA ILE A 15 2.23 6.70 6.37
C ILE A 15 1.83 6.56 7.85
N LEU A 16 0.85 5.71 8.09
CA LEU A 16 0.51 5.15 9.39
C LEU A 16 0.61 3.64 9.28
N ILE A 17 1.43 3.03 10.13
CA ILE A 17 1.57 1.58 10.22
C ILE A 17 1.24 1.15 11.64
N SER A 18 0.50 0.07 11.79
CA SER A 18 0.21 -0.54 13.08
C SER A 18 0.41 -2.06 13.03
N ALA A 19 0.90 -2.61 14.14
CA ALA A 19 0.90 -4.02 14.44
C ALA A 19 0.41 -4.22 15.87
N HIS A 20 -0.44 -5.21 16.07
CA HIS A 20 -1.12 -5.49 17.32
C HIS A 20 -1.22 -6.99 17.57
N VAL A 21 -0.97 -7.40 18.80
CA VAL A 21 -1.16 -8.76 19.31
C VAL A 21 -1.83 -8.68 20.67
N GLU A 22 -2.93 -9.43 20.83
CA GLU A 22 -3.56 -9.69 22.12
C GLU A 22 -3.02 -11.02 22.67
N SER A 23 -2.17 -10.95 23.70
CA SER A 23 -1.62 -12.14 24.37
C SER A 23 -2.26 -12.41 25.72
N HIS A 24 -1.89 -13.54 26.33
CA HIS A 24 -2.29 -13.84 27.71
C HIS A 24 -1.73 -12.85 28.75
N ASP A 25 -0.62 -12.19 28.44
CA ASP A 25 0.02 -11.22 29.33
C ASP A 25 -0.47 -9.77 29.09
N GLY A 26 -1.31 -9.57 28.06
CA GLY A 26 -2.00 -8.31 27.76
C GLY A 26 -1.82 -7.84 26.31
N GLN A 27 -2.27 -6.63 26.04
CA GLN A 27 -2.20 -6.02 24.70
C GLN A 27 -0.80 -5.49 24.39
N ASN A 28 -0.28 -5.85 23.23
CA ASN A 28 0.92 -5.25 22.66
C ASN A 28 0.59 -4.54 21.35
N LEU A 29 0.73 -3.21 21.31
CA LEU A 29 0.39 -2.36 20.18
C LEU A 29 1.56 -1.45 19.81
N HIS A 30 2.02 -1.57 18.58
CA HIS A 30 3.06 -0.74 18.01
C HIS A 30 2.48 0.10 16.86
N ILE A 31 2.70 1.42 16.92
CA ILE A 31 2.21 2.36 15.90
C ILE A 31 3.35 3.26 15.46
N LEU A 32 3.54 3.36 14.15
CA LEU A 32 4.45 4.31 13.52
C LEU A 32 3.68 5.27 12.64
N ARG A 33 3.83 6.57 12.91
CA ARG A 33 3.38 7.64 12.03
C ARG A 33 4.60 8.39 11.51
N SER A 34 4.78 8.41 10.20
CA SER A 34 5.90 9.10 9.57
C SER A 34 5.47 9.91 8.35
N ARG A 35 6.26 10.95 8.04
CA ARG A 35 6.24 11.54 6.69
C ARG A 35 6.93 10.57 5.74
N ILE A 36 6.48 10.56 4.50
CA ILE A 36 6.99 9.63 3.50
C ILE A 36 8.28 10.19 2.90
N ARG A 37 9.28 9.32 2.74
CA ARG A 37 10.51 9.62 2.02
C ARG A 37 10.69 8.58 0.93
N ASP A 38 10.95 9.07 -0.27
CA ASP A 38 11.22 8.22 -1.43
C ASP A 38 12.45 7.34 -1.18
N GLY A 39 12.32 6.04 -1.48
CA GLY A 39 13.35 5.04 -1.29
C GLY A 39 13.56 4.57 0.15
N GLU A 40 12.68 4.91 1.09
CA GLU A 40 12.76 4.44 2.48
C GLU A 40 11.74 3.34 2.81
N THR A 41 12.14 2.50 3.76
CA THR A 41 11.31 1.45 4.36
C THR A 41 10.88 1.85 5.76
N TYR A 42 9.61 1.63 6.08
CA TYR A 42 9.03 1.83 7.40
C TYR A 42 8.39 0.52 7.86
N GLU A 43 8.58 0.17 9.13
CA GLU A 43 8.20 -1.14 9.67
C GLU A 43 7.78 -1.02 11.13
N VAL A 44 6.80 -1.82 11.52
CA VAL A 44 6.42 -2.08 12.90
C VAL A 44 6.18 -3.57 13.09
N GLU A 45 6.59 -4.07 14.25
CA GLU A 45 6.42 -5.45 14.67
C GLU A 45 5.89 -5.43 16.10
N ALA A 46 4.93 -6.30 16.39
CA ALA A 46 4.41 -6.56 17.73
C ALA A 46 4.45 -8.07 17.99
N ALA A 47 5.11 -8.48 19.08
CA ALA A 47 5.24 -9.86 19.49
C ALA A 47 4.47 -10.14 20.78
N ASP A 48 3.98 -11.38 20.93
CA ASP A 48 3.34 -11.87 22.16
C ASP A 48 4.33 -11.91 23.34
N GLY A 49 5.61 -12.18 23.05
CA GLY A 49 6.70 -12.24 24.03
C GLY A 49 6.90 -13.64 24.65
N ILE A 50 5.98 -14.58 24.43
CA ILE A 50 6.07 -15.97 24.88
C ILE A 50 6.35 -16.94 23.73
N ASP A 51 5.71 -16.75 22.58
CA ASP A 51 5.88 -17.58 21.38
C ASP A 51 6.65 -16.83 20.29
N ASP A 52 7.18 -17.53 19.29
CA ASP A 52 7.84 -16.91 18.10
C ASP A 52 6.79 -16.29 17.13
N GLU A 53 5.57 -16.05 17.60
CA GLU A 53 4.45 -15.47 16.86
C GLU A 53 4.42 -13.94 16.98
N HIS A 54 4.32 -13.25 15.84
CA HIS A 54 4.34 -11.79 15.78
C HIS A 54 3.46 -11.27 14.64
N ALA A 55 2.85 -10.11 14.86
CA ALA A 55 2.20 -9.32 13.83
C ALA A 55 3.22 -8.31 13.27
N GLU A 56 3.28 -8.18 11.94
CA GLU A 56 4.22 -7.28 11.26
C GLU A 56 3.51 -6.53 10.14
N ALA A 57 3.83 -5.25 10.01
CA ALA A 57 3.51 -4.49 8.81
C ALA A 57 4.71 -3.64 8.41
N SER A 58 5.05 -3.68 7.12
CA SER A 58 6.07 -2.82 6.54
C SER A 58 5.65 -2.30 5.17
N ILE A 59 6.22 -1.15 4.84
CA ILE A 59 6.03 -0.49 3.57
C ILE A 59 7.35 0.08 3.07
N PHE A 60 7.62 -0.16 1.79
CA PHE A 60 8.66 0.54 1.04
C PHE A 60 7.98 1.37 -0.04
N VAL A 61 8.34 2.65 -0.11
CA VAL A 61 7.77 3.58 -1.09
C VAL A 61 8.87 4.10 -1.99
N SER A 62 8.63 4.02 -3.29
CA SER A 62 9.44 4.63 -4.33
C SER A 62 8.55 5.40 -5.32
N GLU A 63 9.14 6.24 -6.15
CA GLU A 63 8.46 7.14 -7.12
C GLU A 63 7.25 6.52 -7.86
N TYR A 64 7.33 5.24 -8.25
CA TYR A 64 6.27 4.55 -9.02
C TYR A 64 5.84 3.20 -8.43
N GLU A 65 6.44 2.79 -7.31
CA GLU A 65 6.20 1.47 -6.72
C GLU A 65 6.02 1.56 -5.22
N ILE A 66 5.01 0.85 -4.73
CA ILE A 66 4.76 0.65 -3.31
C ILE A 66 4.86 -0.84 -3.05
N VAL A 67 5.74 -1.24 -2.15
CA VAL A 67 5.82 -2.63 -1.66
C VAL A 67 5.26 -2.66 -0.26
N LEU A 68 4.30 -3.55 -0.05
CA LEU A 68 3.61 -3.75 1.22
C LEU A 68 3.91 -5.16 1.68
N LYS A 69 4.29 -5.29 2.94
CA LYS A 69 4.34 -6.59 3.61
C LYS A 69 3.45 -6.53 4.85
N THR A 70 2.60 -7.52 5.00
CA THR A 70 1.73 -7.67 6.18
C THR A 70 1.69 -9.13 6.60
N SER A 71 1.81 -9.39 7.90
CA SER A 71 1.77 -10.72 8.49
C SER A 71 1.01 -10.68 9.81
N CYS A 72 0.16 -11.68 10.05
CA CYS A 72 -0.47 -11.92 11.35
C CYS A 72 -0.52 -13.43 11.63
N PRO A 73 -0.22 -13.86 12.87
CA PRO A 73 -0.36 -15.25 13.29
C PRO A 73 -1.83 -15.71 13.26
N ASP A 74 -2.07 -17.01 13.06
CA ASP A 74 -3.42 -17.59 13.00
C ASP A 74 -3.95 -18.07 14.36
N LYS A 75 -3.07 -18.21 15.37
CA LYS A 75 -3.44 -18.79 16.68
C LYS A 75 -3.77 -17.76 17.74
N ILE A 76 -3.37 -16.51 17.55
CA ILE A 76 -3.57 -15.42 18.51
C ILE A 76 -4.32 -14.27 17.84
N GLU A 77 -5.18 -13.60 18.61
CA GLU A 77 -5.91 -12.43 18.12
C GLU A 77 -4.92 -11.30 17.84
N SER A 78 -4.78 -10.94 16.57
CA SER A 78 -3.76 -10.01 16.10
C SER A 78 -4.22 -9.29 14.84
N ASP A 79 -3.62 -8.13 14.59
CA ASP A 79 -3.83 -7.37 13.36
C ASP A 79 -2.58 -6.58 12.97
N ALA A 80 -2.39 -6.41 11.67
CA ALA A 80 -1.34 -5.56 11.11
C ALA A 80 -1.90 -4.80 9.93
N THR A 81 -1.69 -3.49 9.91
CA THR A 81 -2.28 -2.60 8.90
C THR A 81 -1.29 -1.54 8.46
N VAL A 82 -1.29 -1.31 7.15
CA VAL A 82 -0.61 -0.18 6.50
C VAL A 82 -1.68 0.77 5.96
N MET A 83 -1.58 2.04 6.32
CA MET A 83 -2.35 3.13 5.72
C MET A 83 -1.40 4.18 5.16
N MET A 84 -1.66 4.62 3.93
CA MET A 84 -0.80 5.59 3.26
C MET A 84 -1.66 6.63 2.55
N THR A 85 -1.29 7.90 2.69
CA THR A 85 -1.96 9.01 1.97
C THR A 85 -1.01 9.60 0.95
N PHE A 86 -1.51 9.81 -0.26
CA PHE A 86 -0.76 10.34 -1.39
C PHE A 86 -1.66 11.16 -2.31
N ASP A 87 -1.07 12.08 -3.07
CA ASP A 87 -1.76 12.82 -4.12
C ASP A 87 -1.28 12.37 -5.50
N LEU A 88 -2.21 12.34 -6.44
CA LEU A 88 -1.91 12.17 -7.86
C LEU A 88 -2.02 13.51 -8.57
N GLU A 89 -0.96 13.92 -9.26
CA GLU A 89 -0.98 15.10 -10.12
C GLU A 89 -1.61 14.81 -11.50
N GLY A 90 -1.46 13.57 -11.97
CA GLY A 90 -1.92 13.08 -13.27
C GLY A 90 -2.82 11.85 -13.17
N ILE A 91 -3.27 11.36 -14.32
CA ILE A 91 -4.01 10.10 -14.40
C ILE A 91 -2.98 8.96 -14.33
N MET A 92 -3.14 8.07 -13.36
CA MET A 92 -2.27 6.91 -13.20
C MET A 92 -3.03 5.61 -13.45
N LEU A 93 -2.38 4.64 -14.08
CA LEU A 93 -2.79 3.24 -14.03
C LEU A 93 -2.13 2.56 -12.83
N VAL A 94 -2.92 1.87 -12.03
CA VAL A 94 -2.49 1.17 -10.83
C VAL A 94 -2.71 -0.32 -10.99
N GLN A 95 -1.67 -1.11 -10.76
CA GLN A 95 -1.72 -2.56 -10.87
C GLN A 95 -1.08 -3.23 -9.66
N GLY A 96 -1.75 -4.25 -9.12
CA GLY A 96 -1.27 -5.05 -8.00
C GLY A 96 -0.63 -6.36 -8.47
N PHE A 97 0.50 -6.72 -7.84
CA PHE A 97 1.23 -7.96 -8.01
C PHE A 97 1.48 -8.57 -6.63
N THR A 98 1.36 -9.88 -6.49
CA THR A 98 1.75 -10.62 -5.27
C THR A 98 2.97 -11.47 -5.60
N VAL A 99 3.85 -11.63 -4.62
CA VAL A 99 5.02 -12.53 -4.76
C VAL A 99 4.57 -13.98 -4.52
N GLU A 100 3.51 -14.17 -3.74
CA GLU A 100 3.01 -15.44 -3.29
C GLU A 100 2.22 -16.18 -4.38
N ARG A 101 2.00 -17.49 -4.19
CA ARG A 101 1.22 -18.32 -5.13
C ARG A 101 -0.29 -18.20 -4.95
N GLU A 102 -0.70 -17.69 -3.79
CA GLU A 102 -2.11 -17.56 -3.43
C GLU A 102 -2.55 -16.11 -3.61
N SER A 103 -3.81 -15.91 -3.97
CA SER A 103 -4.35 -14.57 -4.18
C SER A 103 -4.43 -13.82 -2.85
N ASP A 104 -3.84 -12.63 -2.80
CA ASP A 104 -3.97 -11.73 -1.68
C ASP A 104 -5.38 -11.12 -1.58
N PRO A 105 -5.81 -10.69 -0.37
CA PRO A 105 -6.97 -9.82 -0.25
C PRO A 105 -6.78 -8.56 -1.11
N PRO A 106 -7.87 -8.00 -1.65
CA PRO A 106 -7.77 -6.78 -2.42
C PRO A 106 -7.27 -5.63 -1.53
N ILE A 107 -6.39 -4.82 -2.09
CA ILE A 107 -5.97 -3.56 -1.47
C ILE A 107 -7.02 -2.50 -1.77
N VAL A 108 -7.46 -1.79 -0.74
CA VAL A 108 -8.47 -0.74 -0.88
C VAL A 108 -7.77 0.60 -1.09
N ILE A 109 -8.13 1.29 -2.15
CA ILE A 109 -7.67 2.66 -2.40
C ILE A 109 -8.90 3.56 -2.50
N ARG A 110 -8.96 4.60 -1.68
CA ARG A 110 -10.10 5.50 -1.55
C ARG A 110 -9.70 6.94 -1.86
N ASN A 111 -10.45 7.61 -2.73
CA ASN A 111 -10.33 9.04 -2.93
C ASN A 111 -10.89 9.77 -1.71
N ILE A 112 -10.12 10.71 -1.17
CA ILE A 112 -10.47 11.44 0.05
C ILE A 112 -11.53 12.52 -0.24
N ASP A 113 -11.51 13.09 -1.44
CA ASP A 113 -12.33 14.25 -1.80
C ASP A 113 -13.74 13.85 -2.24
N ASP A 114 -13.86 12.83 -3.10
CA ASP A 114 -15.14 12.40 -3.69
C ASP A 114 -15.67 11.06 -3.13
N GLY A 115 -14.85 10.35 -2.35
CA GLY A 115 -15.22 9.09 -1.71
C GLY A 115 -15.22 7.87 -2.64
N THR A 116 -14.73 7.98 -3.88
CA THR A 116 -14.53 6.86 -4.79
C THR A 116 -13.67 5.77 -4.12
N ILE A 117 -14.09 4.51 -4.23
CA ILE A 117 -13.35 3.36 -3.71
C ILE A 117 -12.99 2.46 -4.88
N VAL A 118 -11.72 2.11 -4.99
CA VAL A 118 -11.23 1.08 -5.90
C VAL A 118 -10.61 -0.06 -5.10
N MET A 119 -10.70 -1.27 -5.65
CA MET A 119 -10.10 -2.46 -5.10
C MET A 119 -9.04 -2.94 -6.07
N VAL A 120 -7.79 -3.02 -5.62
CA VAL A 120 -6.67 -3.54 -6.40
C VAL A 120 -6.47 -4.99 -6.00
N THR A 121 -6.89 -5.91 -6.88
CA THR A 121 -6.61 -7.34 -6.72
C THR A 121 -5.40 -7.72 -7.55
N THR A 122 -4.61 -8.66 -7.06
CA THR A 122 -3.49 -9.20 -7.83
C THR A 122 -3.97 -9.95 -9.06
N GLY A 123 -3.34 -9.65 -10.21
CA GLY A 123 -3.61 -10.34 -11.48
C GLY A 123 -4.77 -9.74 -12.29
N ASP A 124 -5.47 -8.75 -11.75
CA ASP A 124 -6.48 -7.98 -12.47
C ASP A 124 -5.84 -6.97 -13.43
N ASP A 125 -6.66 -6.47 -14.35
CA ASP A 125 -6.29 -5.39 -15.27
C ASP A 125 -5.99 -4.10 -14.49
N PRO A 126 -5.05 -3.25 -14.97
CA PRO A 126 -4.73 -1.99 -14.33
C PRO A 126 -5.95 -1.07 -14.17
N ILE A 127 -6.08 -0.46 -12.99
CA ILE A 127 -7.18 0.45 -12.66
C ILE A 127 -6.72 1.89 -12.85
N ARG A 128 -7.56 2.69 -13.50
CA ARG A 128 -7.30 4.12 -13.71
C ARG A 128 -7.69 4.93 -12.47
N LEU A 129 -6.73 5.64 -11.90
CA LEU A 129 -6.94 6.66 -10.87
C LEU A 129 -6.83 8.06 -11.48
N HIS A 130 -7.74 8.93 -11.06
CA HIS A 130 -7.75 10.34 -11.45
C HIS A 130 -6.89 11.18 -10.50
N PRO A 131 -6.44 12.38 -10.93
CA PRO A 131 -5.77 13.33 -10.06
C PRO A 131 -6.57 13.62 -8.79
N GLY A 132 -5.88 13.80 -7.66
CA GLY A 132 -6.51 14.09 -6.36
C GLY A 132 -5.86 13.37 -5.19
N SER A 133 -6.43 13.53 -4.00
CA SER A 133 -5.93 12.90 -2.77
C SER A 133 -6.50 11.50 -2.57
N TRP A 134 -5.62 10.53 -2.34
CA TRP A 134 -5.98 9.13 -2.17
C TRP A 134 -5.42 8.57 -0.85
N ASN A 135 -6.16 7.63 -0.29
CA ASN A 135 -5.74 6.80 0.83
C ASN A 135 -5.68 5.34 0.40
N LEU A 136 -4.53 4.71 0.59
CA LEU A 136 -4.35 3.28 0.46
C LEU A 136 -4.46 2.63 1.83
N GLN A 137 -5.13 1.48 1.89
CA GLN A 137 -5.18 0.63 3.07
C GLN A 137 -4.94 -0.83 2.69
N ALA A 138 -4.01 -1.46 3.41
CA ALA A 138 -3.76 -2.90 3.37
C ALA A 138 -3.77 -3.44 4.80
N THR A 139 -4.50 -4.53 5.02
CA THR A 139 -4.65 -5.17 6.33
C THR A 139 -4.34 -6.66 6.19
N ALA A 140 -3.54 -7.20 7.12
CA ALA A 140 -3.23 -8.61 7.18
C ALA A 140 -4.50 -9.46 7.34
N ILE A 141 -4.49 -10.67 6.76
CA ILE A 141 -5.49 -11.69 7.07
C ILE A 141 -4.96 -12.54 8.23
N LEU A 142 -5.85 -12.87 9.15
CA LEU A 142 -5.61 -13.78 10.27
C LEU A 142 -5.56 -15.25 9.80
N ASP A 143 -4.54 -15.60 9.01
CA ASP A 143 -4.32 -16.96 8.49
C ASP A 143 -2.85 -17.43 8.58
N GLY A 144 -2.01 -16.72 9.35
CA GLY A 144 -0.65 -17.13 9.64
C GLY A 144 0.34 -16.89 8.50
N ARG A 145 -0.09 -16.21 7.43
CA ARG A 145 0.73 -16.01 6.24
C ARG A 145 1.27 -14.61 6.14
N GLU A 146 2.56 -14.54 5.84
CA GLU A 146 3.21 -13.36 5.28
C GLU A 146 2.71 -13.13 3.86
N ARG A 147 2.42 -11.87 3.53
CA ARG A 147 2.02 -11.44 2.19
C ARG A 147 2.85 -10.26 1.75
N THR A 148 3.32 -10.31 0.51
CA THR A 148 4.11 -9.25 -0.10
C THR A 148 3.42 -8.78 -1.38
N THR A 149 2.80 -7.61 -1.31
CA THR A 149 2.12 -7.01 -2.47
C THR A 149 2.94 -5.84 -3.02
N LEU A 150 3.24 -5.89 -4.31
CA LEU A 150 3.77 -4.77 -5.09
C LEU A 150 2.61 -4.06 -5.80
N ILE A 151 2.49 -2.76 -5.59
CA ILE A 151 1.62 -1.88 -6.36
C ILE A 151 2.49 -1.04 -7.27
N ARG A 152 2.27 -1.18 -8.58
CA ARG A 152 2.92 -0.35 -9.59
C ARG A 152 1.96 0.71 -10.09
N LEU A 153 2.45 1.94 -10.14
CA LEU A 153 1.76 3.08 -10.75
C LEU A 153 2.49 3.44 -12.04
N THR A 154 1.74 3.52 -13.14
CA THR A 154 2.26 3.90 -14.45
C THR A 154 1.53 5.13 -14.93
N ASP A 155 2.28 6.14 -15.37
CA ASP A 155 1.69 7.32 -15.98
C ASP A 155 0.89 6.93 -17.21
N HIS A 156 -0.40 7.24 -17.17
CA HIS A 156 -1.23 7.23 -18.35
C HIS A 156 -1.29 8.67 -18.83
N GLY A 157 -0.25 9.06 -19.57
CA GLY A 157 -0.18 10.38 -20.20
C GLY A 157 -1.48 10.71 -20.93
N PRO A 158 -1.76 12.02 -21.17
CA PRO A 158 -2.99 12.45 -21.81
C PRO A 158 -3.16 11.69 -23.12
N GLY A 159 -4.21 10.88 -23.21
CA GLY A 159 -4.41 9.94 -24.30
C GLY A 159 -4.22 10.63 -25.64
N ARG A 160 -3.26 10.16 -26.44
CA ARG A 160 -3.46 10.21 -27.89
C ARG A 160 -4.58 9.24 -28.17
N GLU A 161 -5.75 9.76 -28.50
CA GLU A 161 -6.82 8.95 -29.06
C GLU A 161 -6.25 8.14 -30.23
N PRO A 162 -6.46 6.81 -30.29
CA PRO A 162 -6.05 6.03 -31.43
C PRO A 162 -7.01 6.32 -32.57
N GLY A 163 -6.75 7.36 -33.37
CA GLY A 163 -7.66 7.69 -34.46
C GLY A 163 -7.44 8.99 -35.22
N GLU A 164 -6.22 9.31 -35.67
CA GLU A 164 -6.06 10.19 -36.85
C GLU A 164 -4.91 9.69 -37.72
N HIS A 165 -5.20 8.68 -38.53
CA HIS A 165 -4.51 8.46 -39.79
C HIS A 165 -5.56 8.52 -40.89
N GLU A 166 -5.69 9.69 -41.52
CA GLU A 166 -6.18 9.82 -42.90
C GLU A 166 -5.16 9.20 -43.88
#